data_AF-A0A2J8QMK3-F1
#
_entry.id   AF-A0A2J8QMK3-F1
#
_cell.length_a   1.000
_cell.length_b   1.000
_cell.length_c   1.000
_cell.angle_alpha   90.00
_cell.angle_beta   90.00
_cell.angle_gamma   90.00
#
_symmetry.space_group_name_H-M   'P 1'
#
loop_
_entity.id
_entity.type
_entity.pdbx_description
1 polymer ?
#
loop_
_entity_poly.entity_id
_entity_poly.type
_entity_poly.pdbx_seq_one_letter_code
_entity_poly.pdbx_strand_id
1 'polypeptide(L)'
;MLSSVSWGILLLAGLCCLVPVSLAEDPQGDAAQKTDTSHHDQDHPTFNKITPNLAEFAFSLYRQLAHQSNSTNIFFSPVSIATAFAMLSLGTKADTHDEILEGLNFNLTEIPEAQIHEGFQELLRTLNQPDSQLQLTTGNGLFLSEGLKLVDKFLE
;
A
#
# COMPACT_ATOMS: atom_id res chain seq x y z
N MET A 1 -21.10 -1.11 -44.05
CA MET A 1 -19.68 -1.25 -43.67
C MET A 1 -19.62 -1.62 -42.20
N LEU A 2 -19.53 -2.91 -41.89
CA LEU A 2 -19.38 -3.41 -40.52
C LEU A 2 -17.92 -3.22 -40.10
N SER A 3 -17.69 -2.49 -39.01
CA SER A 3 -16.36 -2.08 -38.56
C SER A 3 -15.54 -3.26 -38.02
N SER A 4 -14.30 -3.35 -38.51
CA SER A 4 -13.22 -4.30 -38.18
C SER A 4 -12.88 -4.46 -36.70
N VAL A 5 -13.49 -3.68 -35.80
CA VAL A 5 -13.22 -3.69 -34.36
C VAL A 5 -13.94 -4.84 -33.65
N SER A 6 -15.04 -5.37 -34.21
CA SER A 6 -15.82 -6.44 -33.57
C SER A 6 -15.19 -7.83 -33.67
N TRP A 7 -14.29 -8.07 -34.63
CA TRP A 7 -13.60 -9.37 -34.78
C TRP A 7 -12.37 -9.49 -33.87
N GLY A 8 -11.70 -8.39 -33.55
CA GLY A 8 -10.53 -8.40 -32.66
C GLY A 8 -10.87 -8.83 -31.22
N ILE A 9 -12.06 -8.45 -30.74
CA ILE A 9 -12.52 -8.81 -29.38
C ILE A 9 -12.95 -10.29 -29.29
N LEU A 10 -13.49 -10.87 -30.38
CA LEU A 10 -13.84 -12.29 -30.43
C LEU A 10 -12.63 -13.22 -30.49
N LEU A 11 -11.51 -12.78 -31.08
CA LEU A 11 -10.27 -13.57 -31.13
C LEU A 11 -9.55 -13.65 -29.77
N LEU A 12 -9.69 -12.64 -28.90
CA LEU A 12 -9.16 -12.68 -27.54
C LEU A 12 -9.97 -13.58 -26.60
N ALA A 13 -11.29 -13.68 -26.78
CA ALA A 13 -12.12 -14.61 -26.00
C ALA A 13 -11.91 -16.09 -26.41
N GLY A 14 -11.52 -16.36 -27.66
CA GLY A 14 -11.25 -17.72 -28.14
C GLY A 14 -9.90 -18.30 -27.69
N LEU A 15 -8.93 -17.46 -27.34
CA LEU A 15 -7.57 -17.91 -26.97
C LEU A 15 -7.47 -18.35 -25.49
N CYS A 16 -8.41 -17.97 -24.63
CA CYS A 16 -8.47 -18.43 -23.24
C CYS A 16 -9.09 -19.83 -23.07
N CYS A 17 -9.63 -20.44 -24.13
CA CYS A 17 -10.29 -21.75 -24.08
C CYS A 17 -9.44 -22.90 -24.66
N LEU A 18 -8.17 -22.65 -25.03
CA LEU A 18 -7.33 -23.61 -25.77
C LEU A 18 -6.00 -23.97 -25.09
N VAL A 19 -5.84 -23.70 -23.79
CA VAL A 19 -4.78 -24.36 -23.01
C VAL A 19 -5.32 -25.70 -22.50
N PRO A 20 -4.75 -26.85 -22.92
CA PRO A 20 -5.22 -28.15 -22.48
C PRO A 20 -4.97 -28.33 -20.99
N VAL A 21 -6.04 -28.59 -20.24
CA VAL A 21 -6.00 -29.33 -18.98
C VAL A 21 -5.43 -30.71 -19.30
N SER A 22 -4.12 -30.89 -19.11
CA SER A 22 -3.47 -32.20 -19.22
C SER A 22 -3.53 -32.92 -17.87
N LEU A 23 -4.58 -33.73 -17.74
CA LEU A 23 -4.66 -35.06 -17.14
C LEU A 23 -3.42 -35.60 -16.42
N ALA A 24 -3.63 -35.98 -15.16
CA ALA A 24 -3.33 -37.34 -14.70
C ALA A 24 -4.28 -37.69 -13.52
N GLU A 25 -5.36 -38.40 -13.84
CA GLU A 25 -6.05 -39.26 -12.86
C GLU A 25 -5.35 -40.63 -12.87
N ASP A 26 -5.13 -41.20 -11.68
CA ASP A 26 -5.30 -42.64 -11.51
C ASP A 26 -5.94 -42.91 -10.11
N PRO A 27 -6.82 -43.93 -9.98
CA PRO A 27 -7.76 -44.05 -8.88
C PRO A 27 -7.33 -45.04 -7.77
N GLN A 28 -8.08 -44.97 -6.66
CA GLN A 28 -8.32 -46.02 -5.65
C GLN A 28 -7.37 -46.09 -4.44
N GLY A 29 -7.90 -45.71 -3.27
CA GLY A 29 -7.29 -45.95 -1.97
C GLY A 29 -8.13 -45.36 -0.84
N ASP A 30 -9.19 -46.07 -0.47
CA ASP A 30 -10.09 -45.75 0.65
C ASP A 30 -9.34 -45.83 2.00
N ALA A 31 -9.26 -44.69 2.71
CA ALA A 31 -9.09 -44.64 4.16
C ALA A 31 -9.32 -43.20 4.66
N ALA A 32 -10.49 -42.99 5.26
CA ALA A 32 -10.80 -41.79 6.01
C ALA A 32 -9.85 -41.63 7.21
N GLN A 33 -9.07 -40.54 7.25
CA GLN A 33 -8.58 -39.97 8.52
C GLN A 33 -8.21 -38.48 8.37
N LYS A 34 -9.22 -37.64 8.67
CA LYS A 34 -9.14 -36.35 9.37
C LYS A 34 -7.88 -35.51 9.10
N THR A 35 -7.88 -34.77 7.99
CA THR A 35 -6.92 -33.69 7.77
C THR A 35 -7.28 -32.51 8.66
N ASP A 36 -6.39 -32.22 9.61
CA ASP A 36 -6.34 -30.96 10.35
C ASP A 36 -6.33 -29.81 9.33
N THR A 37 -7.38 -29.00 9.30
CA THR A 37 -7.38 -27.73 8.59
C THR A 37 -6.50 -26.76 9.37
N SER A 38 -5.18 -26.88 9.21
CA SER A 38 -4.29 -25.76 9.48
C SER A 38 -4.63 -24.68 8.45
N HIS A 39 -5.34 -23.64 8.90
CA HIS A 39 -5.40 -22.39 8.17
C HIS A 39 -3.96 -21.93 7.96
N HIS A 40 -3.46 -22.14 6.74
CA HIS A 40 -2.23 -21.56 6.29
C HIS A 40 -2.56 -20.09 6.01
N ASP A 41 -2.49 -19.26 7.04
CA ASP A 41 -2.41 -17.81 6.88
C ASP A 41 -1.20 -17.58 5.96
N GLN A 42 -1.50 -17.22 4.71
CA GLN A 42 -0.49 -16.68 3.82
C GLN A 42 -0.08 -15.36 4.47
N ASP A 43 1.12 -15.32 5.07
CA ASP A 43 1.75 -14.14 5.67
C ASP A 43 1.94 -13.07 4.58
N HIS A 44 0.87 -12.39 4.22
CA HIS A 44 0.94 -11.23 3.35
C HIS A 44 1.59 -10.08 4.12
N PRO A 45 2.53 -9.34 3.48
CA PRO A 45 3.12 -8.17 4.09
C PRO A 45 2.05 -7.22 4.64
N THR A 46 2.18 -6.82 5.90
CA THR A 46 1.27 -5.92 6.61
C THR A 46 1.15 -4.56 5.92
N PHE A 47 2.18 -4.09 5.21
CA PHE A 47 2.10 -2.85 4.41
C PHE A 47 1.03 -2.92 3.31
N ASN A 48 0.62 -4.10 2.84
CA ASN A 48 -0.46 -4.23 1.85
C ASN A 48 -1.79 -3.67 2.35
N LYS A 49 -1.98 -3.58 3.68
CA LYS A 49 -3.18 -3.01 4.30
C LYS A 49 -3.28 -1.51 4.12
N ILE A 50 -2.16 -0.81 3.96
CA ILE A 50 -2.13 0.66 3.79
C ILE A 50 -1.92 1.10 2.34
N THR A 51 -1.50 0.18 1.46
CA THR A 51 -1.25 0.47 0.03
C THR A 51 -2.46 1.10 -0.69
N PRO A 52 -3.72 0.65 -0.50
CA PRO A 52 -4.86 1.30 -1.12
C PRO A 52 -5.02 2.77 -0.69
N ASN A 53 -4.84 3.06 0.60
CA ASN A 53 -4.91 4.43 1.13
C ASN A 53 -3.79 5.30 0.56
N LEU A 54 -2.56 4.78 0.47
CA LEU A 54 -1.43 5.49 -0.14
C LEU A 54 -1.66 5.79 -1.63
N ALA A 55 -2.32 4.90 -2.36
CA ALA A 55 -2.70 5.13 -3.75
C ALA A 55 -3.77 6.24 -3.87
N GLU A 56 -4.81 6.19 -3.04
CA GLU A 56 -5.85 7.23 -3.00
C GLU A 56 -5.29 8.59 -2.59
N PHE A 57 -4.37 8.62 -1.62
CA PHE A 57 -3.62 9.82 -1.24
C PHE A 57 -2.80 10.37 -2.41
N ALA A 58 -2.07 9.49 -3.13
CA ALA A 58 -1.31 9.88 -4.31
C ALA A 58 -2.21 10.53 -5.38
N PHE A 59 -3.35 9.93 -5.69
CA PHE A 59 -4.28 10.47 -6.68
C PHE A 59 -4.93 11.76 -6.20
N SER A 60 -5.32 11.85 -4.93
CA SER A 60 -5.91 13.05 -4.34
C SER A 60 -4.94 14.24 -4.39
N LEU A 61 -3.69 14.03 -3.97
CA LEU A 61 -2.65 15.04 -4.04
C LEU A 61 -2.30 15.42 -5.49
N TYR A 62 -2.18 14.44 -6.38
CA TYR A 62 -1.93 14.69 -7.80
C TYR A 62 -3.03 15.57 -8.41
N ARG A 63 -4.31 15.24 -8.19
CA ARG A 63 -5.44 16.03 -8.71
C ARG A 63 -5.39 17.46 -8.14
N GLN A 64 -5.09 17.61 -6.86
CA GLN A 64 -4.97 18.93 -6.23
C GLN A 64 -3.87 19.78 -6.91
N LEU A 65 -2.70 19.20 -7.16
CA LEU A 65 -1.59 19.89 -7.84
C LEU A 65 -1.91 20.18 -9.31
N ALA A 66 -2.53 19.23 -10.02
CA ALA A 66 -2.91 19.39 -11.42
C ALA A 66 -3.99 20.46 -11.64
N HIS A 67 -4.86 20.69 -10.66
CA HIS A 67 -5.82 21.80 -10.70
C HIS A 67 -5.16 23.18 -10.52
N GLN A 68 -3.99 23.27 -9.89
CA GLN A 68 -3.29 24.54 -9.67
C GLN A 68 -2.59 25.05 -10.95
N SER A 69 -2.03 24.14 -11.74
CA SER A 69 -1.37 24.45 -13.01
C SER A 69 -1.44 23.26 -13.95
N ASN A 70 -1.91 23.48 -15.18
CA ASN A 70 -1.97 22.47 -16.23
C ASN A 70 -0.78 22.54 -17.21
N SER A 71 0.18 23.44 -16.97
CA SER A 71 1.33 23.70 -17.86
C SER A 71 2.67 23.51 -17.17
N THR A 72 2.69 22.93 -15.97
CA THR A 72 3.89 22.69 -15.17
C THR A 72 4.04 21.19 -14.91
N ASN A 73 5.27 20.70 -14.94
CA ASN A 73 5.55 19.31 -14.58
C ASN A 73 5.19 19.06 -13.10
N ILE A 74 4.63 17.89 -12.81
CA ILE A 74 4.32 17.43 -11.45
C ILE A 74 5.20 16.22 -11.15
N PHE A 75 5.96 16.31 -10.06
CA PHE A 75 6.78 15.21 -9.56
C PHE A 75 6.82 15.26 -8.03
N PHE A 76 6.43 14.17 -7.38
CA PHE A 76 6.44 14.04 -5.92
C PHE A 76 6.48 12.56 -5.53
N SER A 77 6.78 12.28 -4.25
CA SER A 77 6.73 10.94 -3.68
C SER A 77 5.59 10.86 -2.65
N PRO A 78 4.46 10.20 -2.98
CA PRO A 78 3.35 10.03 -2.04
C PRO A 78 3.80 9.31 -0.75
N VAL A 79 4.61 8.26 -0.89
CA VAL A 79 5.11 7.46 0.24
C VAL A 79 5.95 8.30 1.20
N SER A 80 6.86 9.14 0.67
CA SER A 80 7.73 9.97 1.50
C SER A 80 6.92 11.00 2.31
N ILE A 81 5.99 11.70 1.66
CA ILE A 81 5.10 12.68 2.31
C ILE A 81 4.22 11.99 3.36
N ALA A 82 3.55 10.89 2.99
CA ALA A 82 2.66 10.18 3.91
C ALA A 82 3.42 9.63 5.12
N THR A 83 4.64 9.11 4.92
CA THR A 83 5.49 8.63 6.01
C THR A 83 5.85 9.76 6.98
N ALA A 84 6.22 10.93 6.46
CA ALA A 84 6.59 12.07 7.31
C ALA A 84 5.42 12.50 8.21
N PHE A 85 4.21 12.52 7.65
CA PHE A 85 3.00 12.89 8.40
C PHE A 85 2.50 11.78 9.34
N ALA A 86 2.59 10.51 8.96
CA ALA A 86 2.29 9.40 9.86
C ALA A 86 3.26 9.36 11.05
N MET A 87 4.55 9.62 10.83
CA MET A 87 5.53 9.80 11.90
C MET A 87 5.19 11.01 12.78
N LEU A 88 4.79 12.14 12.18
CA LEU A 88 4.39 13.34 12.92
C LEU A 88 3.13 13.10 13.77
N SER A 89 2.18 12.29 13.31
CA SER A 89 0.93 12.06 14.02
C SER A 89 1.15 11.43 15.40
N LEU A 90 2.21 10.62 15.58
CA LEU A 90 2.60 10.04 16.86
C LEU A 90 2.88 11.08 17.97
N GLY A 91 3.18 12.33 17.59
CA GLY A 91 3.36 13.46 18.51
C GLY A 91 2.09 14.29 18.76
N THR A 92 0.98 13.96 18.12
CA THR A 92 -0.29 14.72 18.14
C THR A 92 -1.40 13.97 18.87
N LYS A 93 -2.55 14.63 19.11
CA LYS A 93 -3.70 14.05 19.82
C LYS A 93 -5.01 14.64 19.29
N ALA A 94 -6.12 13.92 19.54
CA ALA A 94 -7.50 14.35 19.22
C ALA A 94 -7.62 14.79 17.75
N ASP A 95 -8.40 15.83 17.47
CA ASP A 95 -8.69 16.29 16.10
C ASP A 95 -7.43 16.51 15.25
N THR A 96 -6.33 17.02 15.84
CA THR A 96 -5.06 17.19 15.10
C THR A 96 -4.46 15.86 14.64
N HIS A 97 -4.58 14.82 15.47
CA HIS A 97 -4.14 13.48 15.10
C HIS A 97 -5.02 12.89 14.01
N ASP A 98 -6.33 13.02 14.16
CA ASP A 98 -7.30 12.41 13.27
C ASP A 98 -7.27 13.07 11.89
N GLU A 99 -7.19 14.41 11.83
CA GLU A 99 -7.04 15.17 10.58
C GLU A 99 -5.79 14.76 9.79
N ILE A 100 -4.67 14.46 10.47
CA ILE A 100 -3.46 14.01 9.79
C ILE A 100 -3.70 12.66 9.10
N LEU A 101 -4.24 11.67 9.83
CA LEU A 101 -4.42 10.33 9.28
C LEU A 101 -5.55 10.27 8.23
N GLU A 102 -6.66 10.95 8.46
CA GLU A 102 -7.74 11.06 7.48
C GLU A 102 -7.30 11.82 6.22
N GLY A 103 -6.46 12.84 6.37
CA GLY A 103 -5.82 13.56 5.26
C GLY A 103 -4.88 12.69 4.42
N LEU A 104 -4.36 11.59 4.99
CA LEU A 104 -3.62 10.54 4.28
C LEU A 104 -4.54 9.43 3.75
N ASN A 105 -5.84 9.69 3.68
CA ASN A 105 -6.89 8.79 3.21
C ASN A 105 -7.10 7.53 4.08
N PHE A 106 -6.76 7.55 5.36
CA PHE A 106 -7.14 6.48 6.30
C PHE A 106 -8.51 6.75 6.91
N ASN A 107 -9.42 5.78 6.83
CA ASN A 107 -10.67 5.81 7.59
C ASN A 107 -10.44 5.14 8.96
N LEU A 108 -10.36 5.96 10.02
CA LEU A 108 -10.07 5.49 11.38
C LEU A 108 -11.15 4.60 11.99
N THR A 109 -12.33 4.50 11.35
CA THR A 109 -13.39 3.54 11.73
C THR A 109 -13.23 2.17 11.07
N GLU A 110 -12.45 2.07 9.99
CA GLU A 110 -12.27 0.84 9.20
C GLU A 110 -10.93 0.15 9.49
N ILE A 111 -9.87 0.92 9.72
CA ILE A 111 -8.53 0.41 10.00
C ILE A 111 -8.05 0.84 11.39
N PRO A 112 -7.63 -0.10 12.26
CA PRO A 112 -7.01 0.25 13.52
C PRO A 112 -5.70 1.01 13.32
N GLU A 113 -5.48 2.06 14.11
CA GLU A 113 -4.28 2.91 14.03
C GLU A 113 -2.97 2.12 14.11
N ALA A 114 -2.92 1.08 14.96
CA ALA A 114 -1.76 0.20 15.07
C ALA A 114 -1.36 -0.41 13.71
N GLN A 115 -2.34 -0.83 12.90
CA GLN A 115 -2.09 -1.41 11.58
C GLN A 115 -1.61 -0.37 10.57
N ILE A 116 -1.98 0.91 10.74
CA ILE A 116 -1.46 2.00 9.91
C ILE A 116 0.06 2.14 10.15
N HIS A 117 0.45 2.31 11.41
CA HIS A 117 1.87 2.51 11.77
C HIS A 117 2.72 1.27 11.52
N GLU A 118 2.21 0.06 11.78
CA GLU A 118 2.87 -1.21 11.43
C GLU A 118 3.10 -1.31 9.91
N GLY A 119 2.09 -0.93 9.11
CA GLY A 119 2.20 -0.90 7.65
C GLY A 119 3.29 0.06 7.16
N PHE A 120 3.36 1.27 7.71
CA PHE A 120 4.44 2.22 7.38
C PHE A 120 5.82 1.69 7.81
N GLN A 121 5.91 1.09 8.98
CA GLN A 121 7.16 0.55 9.50
C GLN A 121 7.69 -0.58 8.60
N GLU A 122 6.84 -1.48 8.15
CA GLU A 122 7.23 -2.55 7.23
C GLU A 122 7.56 -2.02 5.82
N LEU A 123 6.79 -1.07 5.31
CA LEU A 123 7.11 -0.41 4.03
C LEU A 123 8.50 0.21 4.07
N LEU A 124 8.83 0.93 5.15
CA LEU A 124 10.14 1.52 5.35
C LEU A 124 11.24 0.46 5.46
N ARG A 125 11.00 -0.67 6.14
CA ARG A 125 11.96 -1.78 6.17
C ARG A 125 12.25 -2.29 4.76
N THR A 126 11.23 -2.49 3.94
CA THR A 126 11.37 -2.95 2.55
C THR A 126 12.14 -1.96 1.69
N LEU A 127 11.83 -0.66 1.80
CA LEU A 127 12.48 0.38 0.99
C LEU A 127 13.95 0.64 1.40
N ASN A 128 14.31 0.37 2.65
CA ASN A 128 15.65 0.60 3.20
C ASN A 128 16.46 -0.70 3.36
N GLN A 129 16.11 -1.78 2.65
CA GLN A 129 16.87 -3.03 2.71
C GLN A 129 18.32 -2.82 2.21
N PRO A 130 19.36 -3.17 2.99
CA PRO A 130 20.76 -2.94 2.62
C PRO A 130 21.20 -3.62 1.32
N ASP A 131 20.64 -4.80 1.02
CA ASP A 131 20.99 -5.60 -0.15
C ASP A 131 20.12 -5.29 -1.38
N SER A 132 19.37 -4.19 -1.34
CA SER A 132 18.51 -3.79 -2.45
C SER A 132 19.34 -3.28 -3.63
N GLN A 133 19.02 -3.76 -4.84
CA GLN A 133 19.56 -3.19 -6.08
C GLN A 133 18.95 -1.82 -6.41
N LEU A 134 17.89 -1.43 -5.71
CA LEU A 134 17.22 -0.13 -5.87
C LEU A 134 18.05 0.98 -5.21
N GLN A 135 18.52 1.94 -6.02
CA GLN A 135 19.13 3.16 -5.50
C GLN A 135 18.04 4.16 -5.10
N LEU A 136 17.58 4.06 -3.85
CA LEU A 136 16.62 4.98 -3.27
C LEU A 136 17.24 5.62 -2.01
N THR A 137 17.23 6.94 -1.94
CA THR A 137 17.64 7.69 -0.75
C THR A 137 16.55 8.67 -0.39
N THR A 138 16.02 8.54 0.82
CA THR A 138 14.99 9.40 1.39
C THR A 138 15.25 9.59 2.88
N GLY A 139 14.80 10.71 3.44
CA GLY A 139 14.95 10.99 4.86
C GLY A 139 13.98 12.07 5.30
N ASN A 140 13.58 12.00 6.56
CA ASN A 140 12.74 13.00 7.22
C ASN A 140 13.54 13.66 8.33
N GLY A 141 13.51 14.99 8.40
CA GLY A 141 14.17 15.78 9.44
C GLY A 141 13.15 16.63 10.18
N LEU A 142 13.12 16.52 11.51
CA LEU A 142 12.34 17.40 12.38
C LEU A 142 13.27 18.42 13.04
N PHE A 143 12.97 19.71 12.90
CA PHE A 143 13.73 20.80 13.49
C PHE A 143 12.86 21.52 14.52
N LEU A 144 13.30 21.49 15.77
CA LEU A 144 12.56 22.00 16.93
C LEU A 144 13.37 23.11 17.61
N SER A 145 12.68 24.09 18.20
CA SER A 145 13.34 25.16 18.95
C SER A 145 14.03 24.60 20.20
N GLU A 146 15.27 25.00 20.43
CA GLU A 146 16.11 24.54 21.57
C GLU A 146 15.48 24.84 22.94
N GLY A 147 14.60 25.84 23.03
CA GLY A 147 13.93 26.20 24.28
C GLY A 147 12.76 25.28 24.68
N LEU A 148 12.38 24.31 23.83
CA LEU A 148 11.28 23.40 24.11
C LEU A 148 11.75 22.23 24.98
N LYS A 149 10.97 21.91 26.00
CA LYS A 149 11.12 20.64 26.72
C LYS A 149 10.43 19.54 25.91
N LEU A 150 11.22 18.65 25.31
CA LEU A 150 10.72 17.58 24.47
C LEU A 150 10.22 16.40 25.31
N VAL A 151 9.27 15.64 24.75
CA VAL A 151 8.80 14.38 25.32
C VAL A 151 9.67 13.27 24.76
N ASP A 152 10.45 12.60 25.61
CA ASP A 152 11.41 11.57 25.19
C ASP A 152 10.77 10.48 24.33
N LYS A 153 9.52 10.09 24.66
CA LYS A 153 8.82 9.04 23.92
C LYS A 153 8.55 9.39 22.44
N PHE A 154 8.50 10.67 22.09
CA PHE A 154 8.36 11.11 20.70
C PHE A 154 9.68 11.05 19.93
N LEU A 155 10.83 11.03 20.62
CA LEU A 155 12.16 11.00 20.01
C LEU A 155 12.69 9.57 19.80
N GLU A 156 12.15 8.59 20.52
CA GLU A 156 12.47 7.14 20.42
C GLU A 156 11.85 6.47 19.19
#